data_AF-A0A7S2Q8H0-F1
#
_entry.id   AF-A0A7S2Q8H0-F1
#
_cell.length_a   1.000
_cell.length_b   1.000
_cell.length_c   1.000
_cell.angle_alpha   90.00
_cell.angle_beta   90.00
_cell.angle_gamma   90.00
#
_symmetry.space_group_name_H-M   'P 1'
#
loop_
_entity.id
_entity.type
_entity.pdbx_description
1 polymer ?
#
loop_
_entity_poly.entity_id
_entity_poly.type
_entity_poly.pdbx_seq_one_letter_code
_entity_poly.pdbx_strand_id
1 'polypeptide(L)'
;IFATPIPVGYTKHTSRFLFLWLFFLPWALTEQLGVGTVFAQQVLSFGLLGIEDVGIQIEEPFSVLPLKKICFKIANEGQIVRSSFDFLEEQGSKSKASQRLQMA
;
A
#
# COMPACT_ATOMS: atom_id res chain seq x y z
N ILE A 1 -5.15 8.92 -9.91
CA ILE A 1 -3.89 9.11 -9.16
C ILE A 1 -2.62 8.90 -10.01
N PHE A 2 -2.59 7.98 -10.99
CA PHE A 2 -1.46 7.90 -11.94
C PHE A 2 -1.40 9.03 -12.99
N ALA A 3 -2.53 9.74 -13.22
CA ALA A 3 -2.59 10.84 -14.19
C ALA A 3 -1.96 12.15 -13.69
N THR A 4 -1.72 12.26 -12.38
CA THR A 4 -1.15 13.46 -11.75
C THR A 4 -0.12 13.03 -10.70
N PRO A 5 1.04 12.49 -11.12
CA PRO A 5 2.09 12.15 -10.18
C PRO A 5 2.54 13.42 -9.46
N ILE A 6 2.74 13.34 -8.15
CA ILE A 6 3.38 14.43 -7.39
C ILE A 6 4.78 14.62 -7.99
N PRO A 7 5.20 15.86 -8.30
CA PRO A 7 6.53 16.09 -8.85
C PRO A 7 7.61 15.56 -7.90
N VAL A 8 8.46 14.67 -8.40
CA VAL A 8 9.60 14.10 -7.64
C VAL A 8 10.56 15.14 -7.05
N GLY A 9 10.50 16.38 -7.54
CA GLY A 9 11.23 17.51 -6.98
C GLY A 9 10.73 17.92 -5.59
N TYR A 10 9.45 17.72 -5.29
CA TYR A 10 8.85 18.08 -4.01
C TYR A 10 9.39 17.20 -2.88
N THR A 11 9.34 15.88 -3.05
CA THR A 11 9.89 14.88 -2.12
C THR A 11 11.38 15.12 -1.85
N LYS A 12 12.17 15.34 -2.91
CA LYS A 12 13.61 15.61 -2.79
C LYS A 12 13.91 16.95 -2.12
N HIS A 13 13.10 17.98 -2.37
CA HIS A 13 13.28 19.28 -1.74
C HIS A 13 12.97 19.23 -0.24
N THR A 14 11.86 18.59 0.13
CA THR A 14 11.46 18.39 1.52
C THR A 14 12.53 17.63 2.31
N SER A 15 13.08 16.56 1.73
CA SER A 15 14.16 15.78 2.35
C SER A 15 15.40 16.65 2.65
N ARG A 16 15.89 17.38 1.64
CA ARG A 16 17.05 18.27 1.80
C ARG A 16 16.80 19.36 2.84
N PHE A 17 15.60 19.93 2.86
CA PHE A 17 15.21 20.92 3.86
C PHE A 17 15.16 20.32 5.27
N LEU A 18 14.64 19.11 5.43
CA LEU A 18 14.58 18.41 6.72
C LEU A 18 15.98 18.09 7.26
N PHE A 19 16.92 17.69 6.41
CA PHE A 19 18.32 17.54 6.80
C PHE A 19 18.94 18.84 7.30
N LEU A 20 18.68 19.96 6.59
CA LEU A 20 19.14 21.27 7.04
C LEU A 20 18.51 21.64 8.40
N TRP A 21 17.21 21.39 8.56
CA TRP A 21 16.50 21.62 9.82
C TRP A 21 17.14 20.85 10.98
N LEU A 22 17.39 19.55 10.81
CA LEU A 22 18.05 18.72 11.82
C LEU A 22 19.50 19.14 12.09
N PHE A 23 20.21 19.68 11.10
CA PHE A 23 21.57 20.19 11.26
C PHE A 23 21.64 21.48 12.08
N PHE A 24 20.66 22.38 11.94
CA PHE A 24 20.58 23.61 12.73
C PHE A 24 19.95 23.41 14.12
N LEU A 25 19.21 22.32 14.32
CA LEU A 25 18.56 21.96 15.57
C LEU A 25 19.50 21.93 16.79
N PRO A 26 20.71 21.33 16.76
CA PRO A 26 21.62 21.36 17.91
C PRO A 26 21.99 22.79 18.31
N TRP A 27 22.30 23.66 17.35
CA TRP A 27 22.64 25.06 17.63
C TRP A 27 21.49 25.82 18.30
N ALA A 28 20.26 25.55 17.87
CA ALA A 28 19.08 26.19 18.45
C ALA A 28 18.79 25.74 19.89
N LEU A 29 19.05 24.45 20.21
CA LEU A 29 18.70 23.84 21.49
C LEU A 29 19.82 23.87 22.54
N THR A 30 21.06 24.08 22.12
CA THR A 30 22.23 24.06 23.02
C THR A 30 22.13 25.06 24.16
N GLU A 31 21.50 26.22 23.96
CA GLU A 31 21.38 27.25 25.00
C GLU A 31 20.43 26.85 26.13
N GLN A 32 19.40 26.02 25.85
CA GLN A 32 18.40 25.63 26.87
C GLN A 32 18.72 24.29 27.53
N LEU A 33 19.26 23.32 26.78
CA LEU A 33 19.43 21.94 27.25
C LEU A 33 20.90 21.52 27.48
N GLY A 34 21.88 22.27 26.97
CA GLY A 34 23.30 21.92 27.10
C GLY A 34 23.59 20.50 26.58
N VAL A 35 24.17 19.64 27.43
CA VAL A 35 24.44 18.21 27.11
C VAL A 35 23.18 17.37 26.86
N GLY A 36 22.02 17.78 27.38
CA GLY A 36 20.73 17.13 27.11
C GLY A 36 20.26 17.28 25.65
N THR A 37 20.87 18.21 24.90
CA THR A 37 20.56 18.49 23.48
C THR A 37 20.74 17.25 22.62
N VAL A 38 21.73 16.40 22.90
CA VAL A 38 22.00 15.18 22.12
C VAL A 38 20.83 14.20 22.21
N PHE A 39 20.28 14.01 23.41
CA PHE A 39 19.14 13.11 23.62
C PHE A 39 17.88 13.67 22.96
N ALA A 40 17.60 14.97 23.16
CA ALA A 40 16.46 15.63 22.53
C ALA A 40 16.55 15.60 21.00
N GLN A 41 17.72 15.88 20.43
CA GLN A 41 17.97 15.81 18.99
C GLN A 41 17.72 14.40 18.44
N GLN A 42 18.14 13.36 19.16
CA GLN A 42 17.96 11.99 18.70
C GLN A 42 16.48 11.60 18.63
N VAL A 43 15.67 11.99 19.63
CA VAL A 43 14.22 11.76 19.65
C VAL A 43 13.52 12.53 18.53
N LEU A 44 13.86 13.82 18.35
CA LEU A 44 13.31 14.67 17.29
C LEU A 44 13.67 14.15 15.90
N SER A 45 14.92 13.77 15.69
CA SER A 45 15.40 13.20 14.43
C SER A 45 14.70 11.89 14.11
N PHE A 46 14.53 11.00 15.07
CA PHE A 46 13.80 9.75 14.88
C PHE A 46 12.34 10.00 14.45
N GLY A 47 11.66 10.94 15.11
CA GLY A 47 10.28 11.30 14.76
C GLY A 47 10.17 11.94 13.37
N LEU A 48 11.01 12.94 13.07
CA LEU A 48 10.94 13.70 11.82
C LEU A 48 11.35 12.86 10.61
N LEU A 49 12.43 12.08 10.70
CA LEU A 49 12.85 11.16 9.64
C LEU A 49 11.84 10.01 9.47
N GLY A 50 11.24 9.54 10.55
CA GLY A 50 10.19 8.52 10.49
C GLY A 50 8.95 9.01 9.73
N ILE A 51 8.52 10.26 9.98
CA ILE A 51 7.40 10.87 9.26
C ILE A 51 7.75 11.08 7.78
N GLU A 52 8.97 11.49 7.46
CA GLU A 52 9.43 11.64 6.07
C GLU A 52 9.36 10.32 5.29
N ASP A 53 9.84 9.22 5.89
CA ASP A 53 9.80 7.90 5.26
C ASP A 53 8.36 7.41 5.04
N VAL A 54 7.47 7.62 6.00
CA VAL A 54 6.04 7.35 5.82
C VAL A 54 5.45 8.21 4.70
N GLY A 55 5.85 9.48 4.60
CA GLY A 55 5.44 10.37 3.51
C GLY A 55 5.80 9.81 2.12
N ILE A 56 7.03 9.34 1.97
CA ILE A 56 7.52 8.71 0.73
C ILE A 56 6.71 7.45 0.39
N GLN A 57 6.42 6.60 1.37
CA GLN A 57 5.60 5.39 1.16
C GLN A 57 4.18 5.72 0.72
N ILE A 58 3.59 6.81 1.22
CA ILE A 58 2.24 7.25 0.83
C ILE A 58 2.23 7.88 -0.57
N GLU A 59 3.35 8.45 -1.03
CA GLU A 59 3.49 8.93 -2.41
C GLU A 59 3.52 7.78 -3.43
N GLU A 60 4.03 6.60 -3.06
CA GLU A 60 4.08 5.39 -3.90
C GLU A 60 3.21 4.22 -3.36
N PRO A 61 1.87 4.38 -3.25
CA PRO A 61 1.03 3.40 -2.57
C PRO A 61 1.05 2.02 -3.24
N PHE A 62 1.17 1.98 -4.57
CA PHE A 62 1.14 0.74 -5.32
C PHE A 62 2.45 -0.03 -5.36
N SER A 63 3.55 0.61 -4.97
CA SER A 63 4.84 -0.06 -4.77
C SER A 63 4.79 -0.94 -3.53
N VAL A 64 4.10 -0.47 -2.48
CA VAL A 64 3.93 -1.18 -1.20
C VAL A 64 2.76 -2.18 -1.24
N LEU A 65 1.68 -1.88 -1.97
CA LEU A 65 0.52 -2.78 -2.05
C LEU A 65 0.83 -4.05 -2.86
N PRO A 66 0.45 -5.26 -2.39
CA PRO A 66 0.69 -6.51 -3.11
C PRO A 66 -0.34 -6.74 -4.23
N LEU A 67 -0.37 -5.84 -5.23
CA LEU A 67 -1.32 -5.87 -6.35
C LEU A 67 -1.31 -7.22 -7.08
N LYS A 68 -0.14 -7.84 -7.23
CA LYS A 68 0.00 -9.16 -7.85
C LYS A 68 -0.76 -10.24 -7.06
N LYS A 69 -0.71 -10.20 -5.72
CA LYS A 69 -1.44 -11.15 -4.86
C LYS A 69 -2.94 -10.90 -4.96
N ILE A 70 -3.36 -9.64 -4.96
CA ILE A 70 -4.77 -9.27 -5.09
C ILE A 70 -5.33 -9.73 -6.44
N CYS A 71 -4.64 -9.45 -7.54
CA CYS A 71 -5.06 -9.86 -8.88
C CYS A 71 -5.10 -11.38 -9.02
N PHE A 72 -4.10 -12.09 -8.48
CA PHE A 72 -4.10 -13.56 -8.46
C PHE A 72 -5.27 -14.13 -7.66
N LYS A 73 -5.59 -13.55 -6.51
CA LYS A 73 -6.73 -13.97 -5.67
C LYS A 73 -8.06 -13.81 -6.41
N ILE A 74 -8.27 -12.66 -7.04
CA ILE A 74 -9.48 -12.39 -7.83
C ILE A 74 -9.59 -13.35 -9.02
N ALA A 75 -8.49 -13.59 -9.74
CA ALA A 75 -8.47 -14.52 -10.87
C ALA A 75 -8.81 -15.95 -10.42
N ASN A 76 -8.25 -16.41 -9.31
CA ASN A 76 -8.51 -17.73 -8.76
C ASN A 76 -9.97 -17.89 -8.31
N GLU A 77 -10.52 -16.91 -7.59
CA GLU A 77 -11.94 -16.91 -7.18
C GLU A 77 -12.88 -16.89 -8.39
N GLY A 78 -12.55 -16.13 -9.44
CA GLY A 78 -13.30 -16.12 -10.69
C GLY A 78 -13.33 -17.48 -11.40
N GLN A 79 -12.22 -18.23 -11.40
CA GLN A 79 -12.18 -19.58 -11.96
C GLN A 79 -13.02 -20.58 -11.15
N ILE A 80 -13.03 -20.45 -9.82
CA ILE A 80 -13.88 -21.28 -8.95
C ILE A 80 -15.37 -21.04 -9.26
N VAL A 81 -15.79 -19.78 -9.34
CA VAL A 81 -17.18 -19.43 -9.68
C VAL A 81 -17.56 -19.93 -11.07
N ARG A 82 -16.66 -19.78 -12.06
CA ARG A 82 -16.88 -20.28 -13.42
C ARG A 82 -17.11 -21.80 -13.44
N SER A 83 -16.24 -22.56 -12.78
CA SER A 83 -16.37 -24.02 -12.70
C SER A 83 -17.66 -24.47 -12.00
N SER A 84 -18.09 -23.73 -10.97
CA SER A 84 -19.35 -24.00 -10.27
C SER A 84 -20.56 -23.76 -11.17
N PHE A 85 -20.52 -22.70 -12.00
CA PHE A 85 -21.58 -22.41 -12.96
C PHE A 85 -21.68 -23.47 -14.06
N ASP A 86 -20.55 -23.90 -14.63
CA ASP A 86 -20.52 -24.95 -15.66
C ASP A 86 -21.07 -26.30 -15.11
N PHE A 87 -20.80 -26.63 -13.83
CA PHE A 87 -21.39 -27.81 -13.17
C PHE A 87 -22.91 -27.72 -13.03
N LEU A 88 -23.44 -26.54 -12.69
CA LEU A 88 -24.88 -26.32 -12.55
C LEU A 88 -25.62 -26.44 -13.89
N GLU A 89 -25.02 -25.95 -14.99
CA GLU A 89 -25.58 -26.15 -16.34
C GLU A 89 -25.65 -27.65 -16.71
N GLU A 90 -24.61 -28.41 -16.38
CA GLU A 90 -24.57 -29.84 -16.69
C GLU A 90 -25.64 -30.63 -15.90
N GLN A 91 -25.84 -30.30 -14.61
CA GLN A 91 -26.91 -30.89 -13.79
C GLN A 91 -28.30 -30.52 -14.32
N GLY A 92 -28.50 -29.26 -14.74
CA GLY A 92 -29.74 -28.80 -15.34
C GLY A 92 -30.10 -29.53 -16.63
N SER A 93 -29.08 -29.85 -17.46
CA SER A 93 -29.26 -30.63 -18.69
C SER A 93 -29.61 -32.10 -18.40
N LYS A 94 -28.89 -32.75 -17.47
CA LYS A 94 -29.15 -34.14 -17.06
C LYS A 94 -30.53 -34.32 -16.41
N SER A 95 -30.94 -33.36 -15.57
CA SER A 95 -32.27 -33.36 -14.95
C SER A 95 -33.39 -33.28 -16.00
N LYS A 96 -33.27 -32.37 -16.97
CA LYS A 96 -34.22 -32.28 -18.10
C LYS A 96 -34.23 -33.54 -18.97
N ALA A 97 -33.07 -34.15 -19.22
CA ALA A 97 -32.96 -35.38 -20.00
C ALA A 97 -33.62 -36.58 -19.28
N SER A 98 -33.38 -36.73 -17.98
CA SER A 98 -33.99 -37.78 -17.16
C SER A 98 -35.52 -37.63 -17.09
N GLN A 99 -36.02 -36.39 -17.02
CA GLN A 99 -37.46 -36.12 -16.95
C GLN A 99 -38.17 -36.39 -18.28
N ARG A 100 -37.49 -36.20 -19.41
CA ARG A 100 -38.01 -36.55 -20.75
C ARG A 100 -38.06 -38.06 -20.99
N LEU A 101 -37.10 -38.81 -20.44
CA LEU A 101 -37.07 -40.27 -20.51
C LEU A 101 -38.15 -40.97 -19.68
N GLN A 102 -38.70 -40.31 -18.65
CA GLN A 102 -39.80 -40.85 -17.84
C GLN A 102 -41.20 -40.55 -18.41
N MET A 103 -41.30 -39.70 -19.44
CA MET A 103 -42.57 -39.31 -20.07
C MET A 103 -42.75 -39.91 -21.48
N ALA A 104 -41.80 -40.72 -21.94
CA ALA A 104 -41.86 -41.49 -23.18
C ALA A 104 -42.03 -42.98 -22.84
#